data_AF-A0A3A1NFI1-F1
#
_entry.id   AF-A0A3A1NFI1-F1
#
_cell.length_a   1.000
_cell.length_b   1.000
_cell.length_c   1.000
_cell.angle_alpha   90.00
_cell.angle_beta   90.00
_cell.angle_gamma   90.00
#
_symmetry.space_group_name_H-M   'P 1'
#
loop_
_entity.id
_entity.type
_entity.pdbx_description
1 polymer ?
#
loop_
_entity_poly.entity_id
_entity_poly.type
_entity_poly.pdbx_seq_one_letter_code
_entity_poly.pdbx_strand_id
1 'polypeptide(L)'
;MRTLKAFFDFYLDASIHVAVAVISMAGVTFHLLGSSSDIDLLGFIFFSVIVCYNFIKYGVEAYKYLIVSNAYHKIIQIFSFISFAFAIYFLIQLDEEIWLATVVLGVLSALYAVPLLPRAKNLRNLAGLKIYIVAFVWAGFSVLLPVLDANMSLNWDFSVTFIQRMLLVLVLILPFEIRDMQWDHKSLRTLPQVLGIKNTKRLGIGIALMFFLLTFLKDELHQLEIALRLVLSAALVLVLCSGKRLQSRYFVMFWVEAIPIFWFLLFWWTENYF
;
A
#
# COMPACT_ATOMS: atom_id res chain seq x y z
N MET A 1 8.69 7.30 -28.52
CA MET A 1 8.66 8.10 -27.27
C MET A 1 7.25 8.36 -26.74
N ARG A 2 6.28 8.83 -27.56
CA ARG A 2 4.89 9.05 -27.10
C ARG A 2 4.17 7.78 -26.65
N THR A 3 4.37 6.66 -27.34
CA THR A 3 3.77 5.35 -27.00
C THR A 3 4.30 4.78 -25.69
N LEU A 4 5.63 4.74 -25.51
CA LEU A 4 6.25 4.26 -24.27
C LEU A 4 5.79 5.07 -23.05
N LYS A 5 5.72 6.40 -23.18
CA LYS A 5 5.19 7.27 -22.13
C LYS A 5 3.73 6.94 -21.82
N ALA A 6 2.89 6.71 -22.83
CA ALA A 6 1.48 6.37 -22.61
C ALA A 6 1.30 5.04 -21.87
N PHE A 7 2.08 4.00 -22.20
CA PHE A 7 2.07 2.74 -21.45
C PHE A 7 2.53 2.93 -20.01
N PHE A 8 3.57 3.73 -19.78
CA PHE A 8 4.06 4.03 -18.44
C PHE A 8 3.07 4.85 -17.61
N ASP A 9 2.44 5.86 -18.21
CA ASP A 9 1.37 6.63 -17.58
C ASP A 9 0.20 5.70 -17.20
N PHE A 10 -0.21 4.81 -18.10
CA PHE A 10 -1.26 3.82 -17.81
C PHE A 10 -0.87 2.89 -16.66
N TYR A 11 0.36 2.39 -16.61
CA TYR A 11 0.87 1.55 -15.53
C TYR A 11 0.74 2.19 -14.14
N LEU A 12 1.00 3.50 -14.05
CA LEU A 12 0.86 4.26 -12.81
C LEU A 12 -0.61 4.63 -12.49
N ASP A 13 -1.35 5.09 -13.50
CA ASP A 13 -2.72 5.57 -13.35
C ASP A 13 -3.67 4.41 -13.02
N ALA A 14 -3.54 3.27 -13.69
CA ALA A 14 -4.30 2.05 -13.46
C ALA A 14 -3.86 1.25 -12.21
N SER A 15 -3.02 1.85 -11.35
CA SER A 15 -2.60 1.30 -10.05
C SER A 15 -1.87 -0.04 -10.11
N ILE A 16 -1.29 -0.39 -11.27
CA ILE A 16 -0.53 -1.63 -11.45
C ILE A 16 0.75 -1.55 -10.60
N HIS A 17 1.43 -0.41 -10.60
CA HIS A 17 2.63 -0.22 -9.78
C HIS A 17 2.38 -0.40 -8.29
N VAL A 18 1.28 0.16 -7.78
CA VAL A 18 0.83 -0.02 -6.40
C VAL A 18 0.61 -1.50 -6.08
N ALA A 19 -0.06 -2.23 -6.99
CA ALA A 19 -0.28 -3.66 -6.81
C ALA A 19 1.03 -4.45 -6.75
N VAL A 20 2.01 -4.13 -7.60
CA VAL A 20 3.36 -4.72 -7.54
C VAL A 20 4.01 -4.44 -6.18
N ALA A 21 3.91 -3.21 -5.68
CA ALA A 21 4.46 -2.86 -4.37
C ALA A 21 3.82 -3.65 -3.22
N VAL A 22 2.50 -3.85 -3.24
CA VAL A 22 1.80 -4.62 -2.19
C VAL A 22 2.13 -6.11 -2.26
N ILE A 23 2.22 -6.73 -3.46
CA ILE A 23 2.66 -8.13 -3.56
C ILE A 23 4.13 -8.30 -3.18
N SER A 24 4.99 -7.31 -3.46
CA SER A 24 6.39 -7.34 -2.99
C SER A 24 6.46 -7.32 -1.47
N MET A 25 5.59 -6.54 -0.81
CA MET A 25 5.48 -6.56 0.64
C MET A 25 5.01 -7.92 1.18
N ALA A 26 4.02 -8.54 0.52
CA ALA A 26 3.55 -9.88 0.87
C ALA A 26 4.66 -10.93 0.69
N GLY A 27 5.42 -10.85 -0.41
CA GLY A 27 6.59 -11.67 -0.66
C GLY A 27 7.66 -11.54 0.43
N VAL A 28 7.94 -10.32 0.91
CA VAL A 28 8.83 -10.13 2.07
C VAL A 28 8.30 -10.84 3.31
N THR A 29 6.98 -10.84 3.53
CA THR A 29 6.40 -11.59 4.65
C THR A 29 6.63 -13.09 4.46
N PHE A 30 6.38 -13.66 3.29
CA PHE A 30 6.67 -15.07 3.02
C PHE A 30 8.14 -15.44 3.29
N HIS A 31 9.09 -14.61 2.85
CA HIS A 31 10.52 -14.77 3.17
C HIS A 31 10.77 -14.78 4.69
N LEU A 32 10.20 -13.82 5.42
CA LEU A 32 10.34 -13.74 6.88
C LEU A 32 9.68 -14.91 7.62
N LEU A 33 8.65 -15.53 7.06
CA LEU A 33 8.00 -16.72 7.60
C LEU A 33 8.73 -18.01 7.22
N GLY A 34 9.72 -17.95 6.32
CA GLY A 34 10.38 -19.14 5.76
C GLY A 34 9.44 -20.00 4.91
N SER A 35 8.36 -19.41 4.38
CA SER A 35 7.33 -20.11 3.58
C SER A 35 7.43 -19.74 2.10
N SER A 36 7.04 -20.66 1.22
CA SER A 36 6.95 -20.37 -0.22
C SER A 36 5.80 -19.40 -0.50
N SER A 37 6.02 -18.45 -1.41
CA SER A 37 4.95 -17.55 -1.85
C SER A 37 3.86 -18.31 -2.61
N ASP A 38 2.62 -18.25 -2.12
CA ASP A 38 1.47 -18.79 -2.83
C ASP A 38 1.08 -17.87 -4.00
N ILE A 39 1.08 -18.44 -5.21
CA ILE A 39 0.70 -17.74 -6.45
C ILE A 39 -0.76 -17.30 -6.43
N ASP A 40 -1.65 -18.09 -5.85
CA ASP A 40 -3.06 -17.77 -5.79
C ASP A 40 -3.31 -16.59 -4.86
N LEU A 41 -2.64 -16.55 -3.70
CA LEU A 41 -2.72 -15.40 -2.80
C LEU A 41 -2.13 -14.15 -3.45
N LEU A 42 -0.94 -14.25 -4.04
CA LEU A 42 -0.30 -13.10 -4.69
C LEU A 42 -1.13 -12.58 -5.88
N GLY A 43 -1.73 -13.48 -6.67
CA GLY A 43 -2.67 -13.15 -7.72
C GLY A 43 -3.89 -12.41 -7.18
N PHE A 44 -4.51 -12.94 -6.13
CA PHE A 44 -5.64 -12.31 -5.45
C PHE A 44 -5.30 -10.89 -4.96
N ILE A 45 -4.18 -10.74 -4.24
CA ILE A 45 -3.70 -9.44 -3.73
C ILE A 45 -3.49 -8.46 -4.88
N PHE A 46 -2.77 -8.87 -5.93
CA PHE A 46 -2.43 -8.03 -7.07
C PHE A 46 -3.68 -7.44 -7.72
N PHE A 47 -4.63 -8.31 -8.11
CA PHE A 47 -5.82 -7.87 -8.81
C PHE A 47 -6.79 -7.10 -7.90
N SER A 48 -6.89 -7.46 -6.62
CA SER A 48 -7.72 -6.74 -5.64
C SER A 48 -7.22 -5.32 -5.40
N VAL A 49 -5.90 -5.12 -5.29
CA VAL A 49 -5.31 -3.79 -5.13
C VAL A 49 -5.62 -2.91 -6.33
N ILE A 50 -5.52 -3.43 -7.57
CA ILE A 50 -5.90 -2.70 -8.79
C ILE A 50 -7.37 -2.25 -8.71
N VAL A 51 -8.28 -3.16 -8.38
CA VAL A 51 -9.72 -2.87 -8.28
C VAL A 51 -9.98 -1.78 -7.24
N CYS A 52 -9.48 -1.97 -6.01
CA CYS A 52 -9.72 -1.04 -4.90
C CYS A 52 -9.17 0.36 -5.21
N TYR A 53 -7.93 0.47 -5.67
CA TYR A 53 -7.31 1.77 -5.94
C TYR A 53 -7.93 2.48 -7.13
N ASN A 54 -8.25 1.77 -8.21
CA ASN A 54 -8.92 2.40 -9.35
C ASN A 54 -10.35 2.83 -8.99
N PHE A 55 -11.05 2.08 -8.15
CA PHE A 55 -12.35 2.51 -7.61
C PHE A 55 -12.21 3.77 -6.74
N ILE A 56 -11.20 3.87 -5.88
CA ILE A 56 -10.94 5.07 -5.06
C ILE A 56 -10.53 6.29 -5.90
N LYS A 57 -9.77 6.07 -6.99
CA LYS A 57 -9.32 7.14 -7.89
C LYS A 57 -10.42 7.66 -8.80
N TYR A 58 -11.22 6.76 -9.37
CA TYR A 58 -12.12 7.08 -10.49
C TYR A 58 -13.61 6.81 -10.21
N GLY A 59 -13.95 6.06 -9.14
CA GLY A 59 -15.30 5.57 -8.84
C GLY A 59 -16.09 6.29 -7.74
N VAL A 60 -15.49 7.27 -7.05
CA VAL A 60 -16.08 7.94 -5.86
C VAL A 60 -17.37 8.73 -6.16
N GLU A 61 -17.69 8.93 -7.44
CA GLU A 61 -19.04 9.28 -7.86
C GLU A 61 -19.61 8.10 -8.66
N ALA A 62 -20.29 7.16 -8.00
CA ALA A 62 -20.80 5.93 -8.62
C ALA A 62 -21.62 6.18 -9.91
N TYR A 63 -22.30 7.33 -10.00
CA TYR A 63 -22.99 7.81 -11.20
C TYR A 63 -22.03 8.17 -12.36
N LYS A 64 -20.89 8.81 -12.07
CA LYS A 64 -19.83 9.10 -13.06
C LYS A 64 -18.96 7.90 -13.41
N TYR A 65 -18.94 6.85 -12.58
CA TYR A 65 -18.27 5.61 -12.94
C TYR A 65 -19.04 4.88 -14.04
N LEU A 66 -20.37 4.89 -14.04
CA LEU A 66 -21.16 4.29 -15.12
C LEU A 66 -21.26 5.20 -16.37
N ILE A 67 -21.18 6.52 -16.19
CA ILE A 67 -21.19 7.51 -17.28
C ILE A 67 -19.79 8.14 -17.38
N VAL A 68 -18.83 7.36 -17.88
CA VAL A 68 -17.46 7.86 -18.08
C VAL A 68 -17.41 8.70 -19.36
N SER A 69 -17.25 10.02 -19.23
CA SER A 69 -17.13 10.93 -20.38
C SER A 69 -15.74 10.90 -21.04
N ASN A 70 -14.71 10.40 -20.33
CA ASN A 70 -13.33 10.35 -20.83
C ASN A 70 -12.96 8.92 -21.28
N ALA A 71 -12.60 8.76 -22.56
CA ALA A 71 -12.17 7.49 -23.14
C ALA A 71 -11.01 6.82 -22.37
N TYR A 72 -10.06 7.59 -21.83
CA TYR A 72 -8.94 7.06 -21.06
C TYR A 72 -9.40 6.40 -19.75
N HIS A 73 -10.31 7.04 -19.01
CA HIS A 73 -10.87 6.47 -17.78
C HIS A 73 -11.75 5.25 -18.08
N LYS A 74 -12.41 5.19 -19.24
CA LYS A 74 -13.18 4.02 -19.66
C LYS A 74 -12.27 2.80 -19.87
N ILE A 75 -11.07 2.99 -20.42
CA ILE A 75 -10.08 1.91 -20.55
C ILE A 75 -9.64 1.42 -19.17
N ILE A 76 -9.34 2.32 -18.23
CA ILE A 76 -8.99 1.95 -16.85
C ILE A 76 -10.13 1.19 -16.17
N GLN A 77 -11.38 1.60 -16.38
CA GLN A 77 -12.54 0.91 -15.86
C GLN A 77 -12.70 -0.51 -16.43
N ILE A 78 -12.56 -0.69 -17.74
CA ILE A 78 -12.61 -2.03 -18.37
C ILE A 78 -11.50 -2.91 -17.79
N PHE A 79 -10.29 -2.35 -17.65
CA PHE A 79 -9.17 -3.04 -17.01
C PHE A 79 -9.50 -3.44 -15.57
N SER A 80 -10.11 -2.54 -14.78
CA SER A 80 -10.57 -2.85 -13.42
C SER A 80 -11.63 -3.95 -13.36
N PHE A 81 -12.58 -4.02 -14.30
CA PHE A 81 -13.54 -5.13 -14.35
C PHE A 81 -12.89 -6.47 -14.69
N ILE A 82 -11.93 -6.48 -15.61
CA ILE A 82 -11.14 -7.67 -15.92
C ILE A 82 -10.33 -8.10 -14.69
N SER A 83 -9.66 -7.15 -14.02
CA SER A 83 -8.95 -7.42 -12.76
C SER A 83 -9.89 -7.95 -11.68
N PHE A 84 -11.13 -7.46 -11.58
CA PHE A 84 -12.09 -7.96 -10.62
C PHE A 84 -12.46 -9.43 -10.87
N ALA A 85 -12.64 -9.83 -12.13
CA ALA A 85 -12.87 -11.24 -12.48
C ALA A 85 -11.67 -12.13 -12.07
N PHE A 86 -10.44 -11.67 -12.32
CA PHE A 86 -9.25 -12.39 -11.87
C PHE A 86 -9.12 -12.42 -10.35
N ALA A 87 -9.43 -11.32 -9.64
CA ALA A 87 -9.44 -11.30 -8.19
C ALA A 87 -10.40 -12.35 -7.62
N ILE A 88 -11.61 -12.48 -8.18
CA ILE A 88 -12.56 -13.53 -7.77
C ILE A 88 -11.98 -14.91 -8.08
N TYR A 89 -11.45 -15.12 -9.28
CA TYR A 89 -10.84 -16.39 -9.68
C TYR A 89 -9.73 -16.84 -8.71
N PHE A 90 -8.87 -15.92 -8.27
CA PHE A 90 -7.84 -16.25 -7.30
C PHE A 90 -8.41 -16.44 -5.89
N LEU A 91 -9.39 -15.63 -5.47
CA LEU A 91 -10.00 -15.76 -4.15
C LEU A 91 -10.64 -17.13 -3.95
N ILE A 92 -11.36 -17.67 -4.94
CA ILE A 92 -12.04 -18.97 -4.81
C ILE A 92 -11.10 -20.16 -4.65
N GLN A 93 -9.79 -19.97 -4.93
CA GLN A 93 -8.77 -21.00 -4.75
C GLN A 93 -8.17 -20.97 -3.32
N LEU A 94 -8.44 -19.93 -2.53
CA LEU A 94 -7.90 -19.72 -1.19
C LEU A 94 -8.85 -20.24 -0.10
N ASP A 95 -8.31 -20.48 1.09
CA ASP A 95 -9.04 -20.99 2.24
C ASP A 95 -10.10 -20.01 2.80
N GLU A 96 -11.11 -20.54 3.46
CA GLU A 96 -12.24 -19.77 4.02
C GLU A 96 -11.79 -18.71 5.04
N GLU A 97 -10.70 -18.94 5.78
CA GLU A 97 -10.13 -17.96 6.71
C GLU A 97 -9.67 -16.69 5.98
N ILE A 98 -9.06 -16.85 4.80
CA ILE A 98 -8.65 -15.74 3.93
C ILE A 98 -9.87 -15.01 3.39
N TRP A 99 -10.96 -15.72 3.08
CA TRP A 99 -12.22 -15.10 2.64
C TRP A 99 -12.79 -14.20 3.73
N LEU A 100 -12.85 -14.68 4.97
CA LEU A 100 -13.36 -13.90 6.09
C LEU A 100 -12.50 -12.65 6.33
N ALA A 101 -11.17 -12.81 6.37
CA ALA A 101 -10.25 -11.68 6.52
C ALA A 101 -10.42 -10.67 5.38
N THR A 102 -10.56 -11.17 4.14
CA THR A 102 -10.80 -10.36 2.94
C THR A 102 -12.10 -9.57 3.04
N VAL A 103 -13.20 -10.18 3.50
CA VAL A 103 -14.48 -9.48 3.67
C VAL A 103 -14.34 -8.33 4.67
N VAL A 104 -13.65 -8.56 5.79
CA VAL A 104 -13.42 -7.51 6.80
C VAL A 104 -12.59 -6.36 6.22
N LEU A 105 -11.49 -6.67 5.52
CA LEU A 105 -10.63 -5.66 4.88
C LEU A 105 -11.36 -4.93 3.74
N GLY A 106 -12.20 -5.64 2.98
CA GLY A 106 -13.01 -5.11 1.90
C GLY A 106 -14.09 -4.15 2.40
N VAL A 107 -14.80 -4.52 3.48
CA VAL A 107 -15.75 -3.62 4.16
C VAL A 107 -15.02 -2.37 4.62
N LEU A 108 -13.90 -2.50 5.33
CA LEU A 108 -13.12 -1.33 5.79
C LEU A 108 -12.69 -0.42 4.63
N SER A 109 -12.28 -0.99 3.50
CA SER A 109 -11.93 -0.26 2.29
C SER A 109 -13.13 0.44 1.64
N ALA A 110 -14.31 -0.19 1.66
CA ALA A 110 -15.54 0.43 1.19
C ALA A 110 -15.98 1.60 2.08
N LEU A 111 -15.88 1.45 3.42
CA LEU A 111 -16.15 2.52 4.40
C LEU A 111 -15.22 3.72 4.23
N TYR A 112 -13.98 3.45 3.81
CA TYR A 112 -13.02 4.48 3.46
C TYR A 112 -13.47 5.28 2.23
N ALA A 113 -13.89 4.61 1.16
CA ALA A 113 -14.18 5.23 -0.13
C ALA A 113 -15.58 5.86 -0.22
N VAL A 114 -16.61 5.20 0.32
CA VAL A 114 -18.02 5.52 0.10
C VAL A 114 -18.66 6.12 1.36
N PRO A 115 -19.43 7.22 1.27
CA PRO A 115 -20.16 7.74 2.42
C PRO A 115 -21.31 6.79 2.76
N LEU A 116 -21.26 6.18 3.96
CA LEU A 116 -22.28 5.23 4.41
C LEU A 116 -23.67 5.85 4.63
N LEU A 117 -23.73 7.14 4.97
CA LEU A 117 -24.98 7.84 5.26
C LEU A 117 -25.09 9.10 4.38
N PRO A 118 -26.29 9.48 3.91
CA PRO A 118 -26.49 10.63 3.00
C PRO A 118 -25.96 11.97 3.52
N ARG A 119 -25.78 12.09 4.85
CA ARG A 119 -25.26 13.29 5.52
C ARG A 119 -23.88 13.08 6.16
N ALA A 120 -23.35 11.85 6.17
CA ALA A 120 -22.03 11.57 6.72
C ALA A 120 -20.97 11.67 5.63
N LYS A 121 -19.82 12.23 5.98
CA LYS A 121 -18.63 12.16 5.13
C LYS A 121 -18.05 10.74 5.21
N ASN A 122 -17.52 10.23 4.10
CA ASN A 122 -16.73 8.98 4.12
C ASN A 122 -15.48 9.12 5.01
N LEU A 123 -14.89 7.99 5.42
CA LEU A 123 -13.73 8.04 6.33
C LEU A 123 -12.50 8.68 5.66
N ARG A 124 -12.42 8.66 4.32
CA ARG A 124 -11.40 9.39 3.54
C ARG A 124 -11.40 10.90 3.83
N ASN A 125 -12.54 11.48 4.18
CA ASN A 125 -12.69 12.91 4.47
C ASN A 125 -12.49 13.26 5.95
N LEU A 126 -12.22 12.28 6.82
CA LEU A 126 -11.90 12.53 8.23
C LEU A 126 -10.42 12.90 8.38
N ALA A 127 -10.19 14.05 9.02
CA ALA A 127 -8.85 14.59 9.27
C ALA A 127 -7.96 13.55 9.99
N GLY A 128 -6.81 13.25 9.42
CA GLY A 128 -5.82 12.33 9.99
C GLY A 128 -6.20 10.84 9.97
N LEU A 129 -7.46 10.46 10.18
CA LEU A 129 -7.86 9.04 10.26
C LEU A 129 -7.65 8.27 8.95
N LYS A 130 -7.79 8.96 7.81
CA LYS A 130 -7.76 8.35 6.47
C LYS A 130 -6.49 7.52 6.22
N ILE A 131 -5.33 7.97 6.67
CA ILE A 131 -4.05 7.31 6.37
C ILE A 131 -3.84 6.05 7.21
N TYR A 132 -4.42 5.99 8.42
CA TYR A 132 -4.32 4.83 9.29
C TYR A 132 -5.17 3.67 8.77
N ILE A 133 -6.32 3.95 8.17
CA ILE A 133 -7.15 2.92 7.53
C ILE A 133 -6.40 2.31 6.34
N VAL A 134 -5.78 3.14 5.50
CA VAL A 134 -4.96 2.64 4.37
C VAL A 134 -3.80 1.78 4.88
N ALA A 135 -3.10 2.24 5.93
CA ALA A 135 -2.00 1.49 6.54
C ALA A 135 -2.46 0.13 7.10
N PHE A 136 -3.61 0.10 7.77
CA PHE A 136 -4.21 -1.14 8.30
C PHE A 136 -4.58 -2.11 7.18
N VAL A 137 -5.23 -1.62 6.12
CA VAL A 137 -5.60 -2.47 4.97
C VAL A 137 -4.35 -3.02 4.28
N TRP A 138 -3.31 -2.20 4.08
CA TRP A 138 -2.04 -2.70 3.53
C TRP A 138 -1.40 -3.75 4.43
N ALA A 139 -1.41 -3.56 5.75
CA ALA A 139 -0.93 -4.57 6.68
C ALA A 139 -1.76 -5.85 6.63
N GLY A 140 -3.08 -5.74 6.45
CA GLY A 140 -3.98 -6.87 6.18
C GLY A 140 -3.51 -7.67 4.96
N PHE A 141 -3.43 -7.02 3.80
CA PHE A 141 -3.07 -7.68 2.54
C PHE A 141 -1.63 -8.21 2.52
N SER A 142 -0.68 -7.55 3.18
CA SER A 142 0.74 -7.90 3.08
C SER A 142 1.34 -8.60 4.29
N VAL A 143 0.59 -8.76 5.39
CA VAL A 143 1.04 -9.52 6.57
C VAL A 143 -0.01 -10.51 7.02
N LEU A 144 -1.25 -10.06 7.30
CA LEU A 144 -2.29 -10.97 7.78
C LEU A 144 -2.60 -12.08 6.78
N LEU A 145 -2.86 -11.74 5.50
CA LEU A 145 -3.20 -12.77 4.52
C LEU A 145 -2.05 -13.78 4.30
N PRO A 146 -0.77 -13.37 4.10
CA PRO A 146 0.33 -14.34 4.02
C PRO A 146 0.51 -15.22 5.26
N VAL A 147 0.22 -14.71 6.45
CA VAL A 147 0.34 -15.49 7.70
C VAL A 147 -0.77 -16.54 7.81
N LEU A 148 -2.00 -16.18 7.43
CA LEU A 148 -3.12 -17.12 7.36
C LEU A 148 -2.86 -18.20 6.31
N ASP A 149 -2.41 -17.79 5.13
CA ASP A 149 -2.08 -18.65 3.99
C ASP A 149 -0.96 -19.66 4.32
N ALA A 150 0.10 -19.18 5.01
CA ALA A 150 1.16 -20.04 5.53
C ALA A 150 0.75 -20.89 6.74
N ASN A 151 -0.53 -20.85 7.17
CA ASN A 151 -1.06 -21.55 8.34
C ASN A 151 -0.26 -21.29 9.63
N MET A 152 0.25 -20.05 9.77
CA MET A 152 1.06 -19.64 10.92
C MET A 152 0.22 -18.97 12.00
N SER A 153 0.62 -19.14 13.27
CA SER A 153 -0.09 -18.58 14.41
C SER A 153 0.01 -17.04 14.46
N LEU A 154 -1.09 -16.38 14.82
CA LEU A 154 -1.14 -14.95 15.11
C LEU A 154 -0.52 -14.62 16.48
N ASN A 155 0.79 -14.80 16.60
CA ASN A 155 1.55 -14.64 17.83
C ASN A 155 2.03 -13.18 18.06
N TRP A 156 2.95 -13.00 19.00
CA TRP A 156 3.55 -11.71 19.29
C TRP A 156 4.33 -11.14 18.10
N ASP A 157 5.16 -11.95 17.44
CA ASP A 157 5.95 -11.54 16.28
C ASP A 157 5.07 -11.14 15.08
N PHE A 158 3.93 -11.80 14.89
CA PHE A 158 2.89 -11.37 13.95
C PHE A 158 2.42 -9.95 14.29
N SER A 159 2.07 -9.69 15.56
CA SER A 159 1.56 -8.39 16.00
C SER A 159 2.60 -7.28 15.79
N VAL A 160 3.86 -7.54 16.14
CA VAL A 160 4.98 -6.62 15.89
C VAL A 160 5.13 -6.36 14.39
N THR A 161 5.13 -7.40 13.57
CA THR A 161 5.29 -7.29 12.10
C THR A 161 4.12 -6.55 11.45
N PHE A 162 2.89 -6.77 11.93
CA PHE A 162 1.69 -6.08 11.46
C PHE A 162 1.77 -4.57 11.74
N ILE A 163 2.13 -4.19 12.97
CA ILE A 163 2.34 -2.78 13.34
C ILE A 163 3.48 -2.17 12.54
N GLN A 164 4.62 -2.86 12.39
CA GLN A 164 5.72 -2.40 11.54
C GLN A 164 5.27 -2.14 10.11
N ARG A 165 4.46 -3.04 9.53
CA ARG A 165 3.91 -2.83 8.19
C ARG A 165 3.06 -1.57 8.13
N MET A 166 2.19 -1.35 9.12
CA MET A 166 1.43 -0.10 9.20
C MET A 166 2.33 1.14 9.25
N LEU A 167 3.39 1.13 10.07
CA LEU A 167 4.34 2.24 10.16
C LEU A 167 5.05 2.50 8.83
N LEU A 168 5.50 1.43 8.14
CA LEU A 168 6.09 1.53 6.82
C LEU A 168 5.15 2.22 5.84
N VAL A 169 3.89 1.79 5.78
CA VAL A 169 2.88 2.39 4.88
C VAL A 169 2.61 3.85 5.25
N LEU A 170 2.50 4.18 6.53
CA LEU A 170 2.33 5.56 6.98
C LEU A 170 3.47 6.45 6.48
N VAL A 171 4.71 6.00 6.54
CA VAL A 171 5.87 6.76 6.02
C VAL A 171 5.79 6.91 4.49
N LEU A 172 5.44 5.84 3.77
CA LEU A 172 5.33 5.86 2.31
C LEU A 172 4.22 6.81 1.81
N ILE A 173 3.17 7.04 2.60
CA ILE A 173 2.08 7.98 2.27
C ILE A 173 2.51 9.45 2.42
N LEU A 174 3.44 9.78 3.31
CA LEU A 174 3.80 11.19 3.60
C LEU A 174 4.31 11.98 2.37
N PRO A 175 5.15 11.42 1.47
CA PRO A 175 5.49 12.04 0.21
C PRO A 175 4.28 12.46 -0.64
N PHE A 176 3.23 11.65 -0.68
CA PHE A 176 1.99 11.94 -1.40
C PHE A 176 1.26 13.11 -0.76
N GLU A 177 1.04 13.07 0.55
CA GLU A 177 0.36 14.15 1.26
C GLU A 177 1.12 15.49 1.10
N ILE A 178 2.47 15.46 1.13
CA ILE A 178 3.31 16.67 0.95
C ILE A 178 3.19 17.22 -0.47
N ARG A 179 3.17 16.35 -1.48
CA ARG A 179 2.99 16.74 -2.89
C ARG A 179 1.60 17.32 -3.12
N ASP A 180 0.58 16.64 -2.59
CA ASP A 180 -0.82 16.92 -2.90
C ASP A 180 -1.38 18.10 -2.11
N MET A 181 -0.69 18.52 -1.04
CA MET A 181 -1.04 19.66 -0.19
C MET A 181 -1.42 20.94 -0.96
N GLN A 182 -0.79 21.20 -2.12
CA GLN A 182 -1.03 22.42 -2.91
C GLN A 182 -2.37 22.40 -3.68
N TRP A 183 -2.93 21.22 -3.93
CA TRP A 183 -4.22 21.04 -4.62
C TRP A 183 -5.33 20.59 -3.66
N ASP A 184 -4.97 20.02 -2.51
CA ASP A 184 -5.90 19.55 -1.50
C ASP A 184 -6.72 20.69 -0.88
N HIS A 185 -8.04 20.49 -0.77
CA HIS A 185 -8.90 21.38 -0.01
C HIS A 185 -8.46 21.46 1.47
N LYS A 186 -8.46 22.67 2.03
CA LYS A 186 -8.09 22.93 3.44
C LYS A 186 -8.93 22.15 4.45
N SER A 187 -10.15 21.76 4.09
CA SER A 187 -11.05 20.97 4.94
C SER A 187 -10.57 19.54 5.18
N LEU A 188 -9.65 19.03 4.35
CA LEU A 188 -9.08 17.69 4.51
C LEU A 188 -8.15 17.58 5.71
N ARG A 189 -7.56 18.71 6.15
CA ARG A 189 -6.64 18.80 7.30
C ARG A 189 -5.58 17.70 7.24
N THR A 190 -4.92 17.57 6.09
CA THR A 190 -3.83 16.61 5.90
C THR A 190 -2.67 16.91 6.85
N LEU A 191 -1.81 15.91 7.12
CA LEU A 191 -0.65 16.11 8.00
C LEU A 191 0.20 17.33 7.63
N PRO A 192 0.58 17.55 6.35
CA PRO A 192 1.34 18.74 5.98
C PRO A 192 0.53 20.03 6.04
N GLN A 193 -0.79 20.01 5.92
CA GLN A 193 -1.64 21.19 6.16
C GLN A 193 -1.69 21.57 7.66
N VAL A 194 -1.69 20.58 8.56
CA VAL A 194 -1.82 20.80 10.02
C VAL A 194 -0.48 21.10 10.67
N LEU A 195 0.56 20.31 10.36
CA LEU A 195 1.87 20.39 11.00
C LEU A 195 2.88 21.24 10.21
N GLY A 196 2.59 21.50 8.93
CA GLY A 196 3.56 22.02 7.96
C GLY A 196 4.47 20.92 7.40
N ILE A 197 5.04 21.18 6.22
CA ILE A 197 5.93 20.24 5.51
C ILE A 197 7.11 19.80 6.38
N LYS A 198 7.76 20.74 7.09
CA LYS A 198 8.96 20.46 7.89
C LYS A 198 8.68 19.48 9.03
N ASN A 199 7.58 19.68 9.76
CA ASN A 199 7.23 18.80 10.88
C ASN A 199 6.65 17.48 10.40
N THR A 200 5.95 17.45 9.25
CA THR A 200 5.50 16.21 8.62
C THR A 200 6.69 15.32 8.24
N LYS A 201 7.77 15.89 7.70
CA LYS A 201 9.01 15.15 7.42
C LYS A 201 9.66 14.61 8.70
N ARG A 202 9.74 15.43 9.75
CA ARG A 202 10.27 15.01 11.06
C ARG A 202 9.46 13.86 11.67
N LEU A 203 8.13 13.95 11.60
CA LEU A 203 7.23 12.88 12.02
C LEU A 203 7.52 11.60 11.23
N GLY A 204 7.64 11.68 9.90
CA GLY A 204 7.98 10.54 9.06
C GLY A 204 9.31 9.90 9.41
N ILE A 205 10.35 10.70 9.72
CA ILE A 205 11.64 10.20 10.17
C ILE A 205 11.51 9.49 11.52
N GLY A 206 10.74 10.05 12.45
CA GLY A 206 10.45 9.40 13.75
C GLY A 206 9.71 8.07 13.59
N ILE A 207 8.72 8.00 12.69
CA ILE A 207 8.00 6.76 12.38
C ILE A 207 8.93 5.74 11.71
N ALA A 208 9.80 6.15 10.79
CA ALA A 208 10.78 5.26 10.16
C ALA A 208 11.79 4.69 11.18
N LEU A 209 12.23 5.51 12.14
CA LEU A 209 13.07 5.04 13.25
C LEU A 209 12.31 4.04 14.12
N MET A 210 11.06 4.33 14.48
CA MET A 210 10.22 3.42 15.25
C MET A 210 9.99 2.09 14.52
N PHE A 211 9.72 2.14 13.21
CA PHE A 211 9.64 0.95 12.34
C PHE A 211 10.88 0.07 12.47
N PHE A 212 12.08 0.66 12.41
CA PHE A 212 13.32 -0.08 12.59
C PHE A 212 13.45 -0.66 14.00
N LEU A 213 13.25 0.16 15.03
CA LEU A 213 13.43 -0.22 16.44
C LEU A 213 12.49 -1.34 16.88
N LEU A 214 11.27 -1.39 16.33
CA LEU A 214 10.33 -2.48 16.61
C LEU A 214 10.87 -3.85 16.20
N THR A 215 11.88 -3.92 15.33
CA THR A 215 12.53 -5.19 14.99
C THR A 215 13.03 -5.90 16.23
N PHE A 216 13.61 -5.18 17.19
CA PHE A 216 14.19 -5.75 18.41
C PHE A 216 13.15 -6.16 19.46
N LEU A 217 11.85 -6.00 19.18
CA LEU A 217 10.78 -6.52 20.03
C LEU A 217 10.31 -7.92 19.61
N LYS A 218 10.76 -8.43 18.46
CA LYS A 218 10.45 -9.80 18.03
C LYS A 218 11.24 -10.80 18.87
N ASP A 219 10.64 -11.95 19.13
CA ASP A 219 11.28 -13.09 19.78
C ASP A 219 12.32 -13.72 18.84
N GLU A 220 11.98 -13.84 17.55
CA GLU A 220 12.88 -14.36 16.52
C GLU A 220 13.55 -13.22 15.75
N LEU A 221 14.87 -13.08 15.94
CA LEU A 221 15.69 -12.04 15.31
C LEU A 221 16.71 -12.64 14.35
N HIS A 222 16.53 -12.33 13.06
CA HIS A 222 17.48 -12.69 12.02
C HIS A 222 18.39 -11.51 11.67
N GLN A 223 19.70 -11.74 11.59
CA GLN A 223 20.69 -10.67 11.28
C GLN A 223 20.41 -10.02 9.92
N LEU A 224 19.99 -10.82 8.93
CA LEU A 224 19.61 -10.34 7.61
C LEU A 224 18.38 -9.41 7.67
N GLU A 225 17.36 -9.77 8.44
CA GLU A 225 16.16 -8.94 8.66
C GLU A 225 16.54 -7.56 9.25
N ILE A 226 17.44 -7.53 10.24
CA ILE A 226 17.93 -6.29 10.85
C ILE A 226 18.64 -5.42 9.79
N ALA A 227 19.56 -6.00 9.03
CA ALA A 227 20.33 -5.28 8.01
C ALA A 227 19.41 -4.70 6.92
N LEU A 228 18.49 -5.50 6.38
CA LEU A 228 17.57 -5.08 5.33
C LEU A 228 16.58 -4.02 5.81
N ARG A 229 16.09 -4.11 7.07
CA ARG A 229 15.24 -3.08 7.66
C ARG A 229 15.99 -1.78 7.94
N LEU A 230 17.28 -1.83 8.27
CA LEU A 230 18.12 -0.65 8.40
C LEU A 230 18.27 0.07 7.05
N VAL A 231 18.58 -0.68 5.98
CA VAL A 231 18.69 -0.15 4.61
C VAL A 231 17.37 0.48 4.17
N LEU A 232 16.24 -0.22 4.39
CA LEU A 232 14.91 0.32 4.09
C LEU A 232 14.64 1.62 4.86
N SER A 233 14.94 1.66 6.15
CA SER A 233 14.71 2.84 6.99
C SER A 233 15.55 4.03 6.52
N ALA A 234 16.81 3.79 6.13
CA ALA A 234 17.66 4.80 5.53
C ALA A 234 17.08 5.32 4.20
N ALA A 235 16.59 4.42 3.34
CA ALA A 235 15.94 4.81 2.07
C ALA A 235 14.70 5.68 2.30
N LEU A 236 13.84 5.33 3.27
CA LEU A 236 12.68 6.13 3.65
C LEU A 236 13.06 7.54 4.10
N VAL A 237 14.10 7.66 4.95
CA VAL A 237 14.61 8.95 5.41
C VAL A 237 15.15 9.78 4.25
N LEU A 238 15.92 9.18 3.33
CA LEU A 238 16.43 9.86 2.14
C LEU A 238 15.30 10.41 1.25
N VAL A 239 14.23 9.64 1.07
CA VAL A 239 13.05 10.07 0.32
C VAL A 239 12.36 11.27 0.98
N LEU A 240 12.13 11.24 2.29
CA LEU A 240 11.56 12.38 3.02
C LEU A 240 12.45 13.64 2.92
N CYS A 241 13.76 13.45 2.87
CA CYS A 241 14.76 14.51 2.71
C CYS A 241 14.92 15.01 1.26
N SER A 242 14.28 14.40 0.27
CA SER A 242 14.47 14.71 -1.17
C SER A 242 13.93 16.08 -1.64
N GLY A 243 13.58 16.97 -0.71
CA GLY A 243 13.30 18.39 -0.99
C GLY A 243 12.26 18.61 -2.08
N LYS A 244 12.62 19.39 -3.10
CA LYS A 244 11.76 19.73 -4.25
C LYS A 244 11.36 18.51 -5.09
N ARG A 245 12.11 17.40 -5.04
CA ARG A 245 11.77 16.19 -5.82
C ARG A 245 10.44 15.58 -5.40
N LEU A 246 10.01 15.78 -4.16
CA LEU A 246 8.69 15.36 -3.67
C LEU A 246 7.52 16.02 -4.43
N GLN A 247 7.76 17.13 -5.13
CA GLN A 247 6.75 17.78 -5.98
C GLN A 247 6.60 17.11 -7.36
N SER A 248 7.54 16.24 -7.75
CA SER A 248 7.50 15.55 -9.04
C SER A 248 6.53 14.35 -9.01
N ARG A 249 5.59 14.32 -9.97
CA ARG A 249 4.62 13.22 -10.13
C ARG A 249 5.31 11.87 -10.19
N TYR A 250 6.26 11.67 -11.12
CA TYR A 250 6.93 10.38 -11.29
C TYR A 250 7.86 10.03 -10.13
N PHE A 251 8.43 11.01 -9.44
CA PHE A 251 9.23 10.69 -8.25
C PHE A 251 8.35 10.03 -7.18
N VAL A 252 7.19 10.59 -6.89
CA VAL A 252 6.30 10.05 -5.86
C VAL A 252 5.55 8.79 -6.36
N MET A 253 4.95 8.83 -7.54
CA MET A 253 4.12 7.72 -8.05
C MET A 253 4.93 6.49 -8.51
N PHE A 254 6.22 6.65 -8.82
CA PHE A 254 7.05 5.51 -9.22
C PHE A 254 8.15 5.24 -8.20
N TRP A 255 9.06 6.20 -7.95
CA TRP A 255 10.22 5.91 -7.10
C TRP A 255 9.89 5.66 -5.63
N VAL A 256 8.92 6.40 -5.07
CA VAL A 256 8.50 6.17 -3.68
C VAL A 256 7.69 4.88 -3.55
N GLU A 257 6.76 4.63 -4.46
CA GLU A 257 5.97 3.37 -4.47
C GLU A 257 6.82 2.14 -4.78
N ALA A 258 7.96 2.29 -5.46
CA ALA A 258 8.87 1.19 -5.76
C ALA A 258 9.70 0.74 -4.55
N ILE A 259 9.71 1.47 -3.43
CA ILE A 259 10.53 1.13 -2.25
C ILE A 259 10.26 -0.29 -1.74
N PRO A 260 9.00 -0.74 -1.56
CA PRO A 260 8.71 -2.14 -1.24
C PRO A 260 9.21 -3.15 -2.26
N ILE A 261 9.20 -2.78 -3.55
CA ILE A 261 9.68 -3.65 -4.64
C ILE A 261 11.20 -3.84 -4.49
N PHE A 262 11.95 -2.75 -4.30
CA PHE A 262 13.38 -2.85 -4.03
C PHE A 262 13.67 -3.62 -2.74
N TRP A 263 12.84 -3.46 -1.71
CA TRP A 263 13.01 -4.20 -0.47
C TRP A 263 12.84 -5.71 -0.65
N PHE A 264 11.81 -6.14 -1.39
CA PHE A 264 11.62 -7.53 -1.76
C PHE A 264 12.78 -8.09 -2.60
N LEU A 265 13.23 -7.35 -3.61
CA LEU A 265 14.35 -7.76 -4.44
C LEU A 265 15.65 -7.93 -3.63
N LEU A 266 15.87 -7.12 -2.60
CA LEU A 266 17.02 -7.29 -1.70
C LEU A 266 16.91 -8.57 -0.87
N PHE A 267 15.73 -8.90 -0.34
CA PHE A 267 15.49 -10.19 0.34
C PHE A 267 15.77 -11.36 -0.60
N TRP A 268 15.13 -11.36 -1.77
CA TRP A 268 15.30 -12.42 -2.75
C TRP A 268 16.76 -12.58 -3.19
N TRP A 269 17.47 -11.48 -3.47
CA TRP A 269 18.87 -11.54 -3.87
C TRP A 269 19.80 -12.02 -2.75
N THR A 270 19.58 -11.57 -1.51
CA THR A 270 20.44 -11.98 -0.40
C THR A 270 20.29 -13.47 -0.07
N GLU A 271 19.07 -14.00 -0.03
CA GLU A 271 18.85 -15.42 0.29
C GLU A 271 19.31 -16.40 -0.81
N ASN A 272 19.34 -15.97 -2.08
CA ASN A 272 19.71 -16.85 -3.19
C ASN A 272 21.23 -16.86 -3.49
N TYR A 273 21.96 -15.85 -3.04
CA TYR A 273 23.36 -15.64 -3.42
C TYR A 273 24.34 -15.53 -2.24
N PHE A 274 23.86 -15.46 -1.00
CA PHE A 274 24.67 -15.41 0.23
C PHE A 274 24.12 -16.37 1.28
#